data_AF-A0A2N0MP35-F1
#
_entry.id   AF-A0A2N0MP35-F1
#
_cell.length_a   1.000
_cell.length_b   1.000
_cell.length_c   1.000
_cell.angle_alpha   90.00
_cell.angle_beta   90.00
_cell.angle_gamma   90.00
#
_symmetry.space_group_name_H-M   'P 1'
#
loop_
_entity.id
_entity.type
_entity.pdbx_description
1 polymer ?
#
loop_
_entity_poly.entity_id
_entity_poly.type
_entity_poly.pdbx_seq_one_letter_code
_entity_poly.pdbx_strand_id
1 'polypeptide(L)'
;MRGTCVGESRNSCGPTPKEGPREIDDLADRAARFHRDQNMLLINGDFRVFVDMESSWVEKLKAGGVPNPCAVVKEVVREWFEQSLIESILGVQQLVGSKEWNNQHLDDALSEEALTAAVMPRYHVNNSVRRAMGTKFGKRF
;
A
#
# COMPACT_ATOMS: atom_id res chain seq x y z
N MET A 1 -3.06 40.24 34.16
CA MET A 1 -2.66 38.82 34.22
C MET A 1 -3.08 38.17 32.92
N ARG A 2 -2.11 37.73 32.10
CA ARG A 2 -2.35 37.16 30.76
C ARG A 2 -2.67 35.68 30.91
N GLY A 3 -3.91 35.28 30.61
CA GLY A 3 -4.30 33.88 30.48
C GLY A 3 -3.79 33.33 29.15
N THR A 4 -2.82 32.43 29.22
CA THR A 4 -2.24 31.72 28.07
C THR A 4 -3.21 30.69 27.52
N CYS A 5 -3.57 30.83 26.25
CA CYS A 5 -4.12 29.75 25.43
C CYS A 5 -3.09 28.63 25.33
N VAL A 6 -3.39 27.44 25.83
CA VAL A 6 -2.62 26.23 25.52
C VAL A 6 -3.29 25.59 24.32
N GLY A 7 -2.61 25.69 23.17
CA GLY A 7 -3.08 25.14 21.90
C GLY A 7 -3.16 23.61 21.92
N GLU A 8 -4.26 23.09 21.39
CA GLU A 8 -4.39 21.68 21.00
C GLU A 8 -3.29 21.33 19.99
N SER A 9 -2.34 20.50 20.41
CA SER A 9 -1.49 19.75 19.48
C SER A 9 -2.31 18.62 18.87
N ARG A 10 -2.94 18.91 17.73
CA ARG A 10 -3.44 17.90 16.80
C ARG A 10 -2.93 18.21 15.40
N ASN A 11 -1.68 17.87 15.15
CA ASN A 11 -1.20 17.61 13.79
C ASN A 11 -0.89 16.12 13.64
N SER A 12 -1.94 15.29 13.82
CA SER A 12 -2.06 14.06 13.07
C SER A 12 -2.20 14.46 11.60
N CYS A 13 -1.35 13.93 10.72
CA CYS A 13 -1.40 14.18 9.28
C CYS A 13 -2.87 14.22 8.81
N GLY A 14 -3.35 15.44 8.54
CA GLY A 14 -4.77 15.71 8.35
C GLY A 14 -5.30 15.03 7.09
N PRO A 15 -6.62 14.83 6.99
CA PRO A 15 -7.21 14.20 5.81
C PRO A 15 -6.87 15.03 4.57
N THR A 16 -6.37 14.37 3.54
CA THR A 16 -6.30 14.91 2.18
C THR A 16 -7.70 15.29 1.69
N PRO A 17 -7.82 16.19 0.70
CA PRO A 17 -9.11 16.70 0.23
C PRO A 17 -10.09 15.56 -0.06
N LYS A 18 -11.34 15.75 0.39
CA LYS A 18 -12.42 14.78 0.20
C LYS A 18 -12.59 14.50 -1.28
N GLU A 19 -12.20 13.30 -1.70
CA GLU A 19 -12.64 12.72 -2.96
C GLU A 19 -14.18 12.68 -2.96
N GLY A 20 -14.77 12.80 -4.16
CA GLY A 20 -16.21 12.98 -4.38
C GLY A 20 -17.08 11.87 -3.77
N PRO A 21 -18.40 11.88 -3.99
CA PRO A 21 -19.27 10.83 -3.46
C PRO A 21 -18.74 9.48 -3.94
N ARG A 22 -18.23 8.69 -2.99
CA ARG A 22 -17.64 7.37 -3.26
C ARG A 22 -18.72 6.53 -3.92
N GLU A 23 -18.52 6.16 -5.18
CA GLU A 23 -19.24 5.04 -5.77
C GLU A 23 -19.05 3.83 -4.86
N ILE A 24 -20.07 2.97 -4.82
CA ILE A 24 -20.13 1.73 -4.03
C ILE A 24 -18.73 1.11 -3.96
N ASP A 25 -18.23 0.87 -2.74
CA ASP A 25 -16.86 0.41 -2.44
C ASP A 25 -16.53 -0.87 -3.23
N ASP A 26 -16.03 -0.65 -4.45
CA ASP A 26 -15.84 -1.66 -5.49
C ASP A 26 -14.71 -2.65 -5.12
N LEU A 27 -13.95 -2.34 -4.07
CA LEU A 27 -12.85 -3.15 -3.54
C LEU A 27 -12.92 -3.29 -2.01
N ALA A 28 -14.13 -3.35 -1.44
CA ALA A 28 -14.32 -3.52 0.00
C ALA A 28 -13.52 -4.73 0.52
N ASP A 29 -12.53 -4.48 1.39
CA ASP A 29 -11.58 -5.48 1.91
C ASP A 29 -10.83 -6.28 0.83
N ARG A 30 -10.60 -5.69 -0.35
CA ARG A 30 -9.73 -6.22 -1.40
C ARG A 30 -8.55 -5.28 -1.65
N ALA A 31 -7.39 -5.85 -1.91
CA ALA A 31 -6.17 -5.08 -2.13
C ALA A 31 -6.09 -4.46 -3.52
N ALA A 32 -6.57 -5.18 -4.54
CA ALA A 32 -6.46 -4.78 -5.93
C ALA A 32 -7.40 -5.58 -6.83
N ARG A 33 -7.65 -5.05 -8.03
CA ARG A 33 -8.30 -5.73 -9.16
C ARG A 33 -7.42 -5.61 -10.39
N PHE A 34 -7.34 -6.69 -11.16
CA PHE A 34 -6.62 -6.69 -12.43
C PHE A 34 -7.57 -6.92 -13.61
N HIS A 35 -7.65 -5.95 -14.51
CA HIS A 35 -8.39 -6.03 -15.76
C HIS A 35 -7.47 -6.59 -16.86
N ARG A 36 -7.57 -7.90 -17.10
CA ARG A 36 -6.67 -8.62 -18.03
C ARG A 36 -6.76 -8.12 -19.47
N ASP A 37 -7.97 -7.80 -19.93
CA ASP A 37 -8.27 -7.26 -21.26
C ASP A 37 -7.61 -5.91 -21.53
N GLN A 38 -7.43 -5.11 -20.48
CA GLN A 38 -6.83 -3.77 -20.53
C GLN A 38 -5.39 -3.74 -20.02
N ASN A 39 -4.89 -4.86 -19.50
CA ASN A 39 -3.62 -4.96 -18.76
C ASN A 39 -3.49 -3.85 -17.70
N MET A 40 -4.58 -3.58 -16.98
CA MET A 40 -4.70 -2.48 -16.03
C MET A 40 -4.86 -3.01 -14.61
N LEU A 41 -3.97 -2.59 -13.71
CA LEU A 41 -4.02 -2.88 -12.29
C LEU A 41 -4.64 -1.69 -11.54
N LEU A 42 -5.75 -1.93 -10.86
CA LEU A 42 -6.36 -0.99 -9.91
C LEU A 42 -6.00 -1.42 -8.50
N ILE A 43 -5.35 -0.54 -7.73
CA ILE A 43 -4.92 -0.80 -6.36
C ILE A 43 -5.81 -0.04 -5.39
N ASN A 44 -6.35 -0.72 -4.39
CA ASN A 44 -7.17 -0.11 -3.35
C ASN A 44 -6.30 0.72 -2.41
N GLY A 45 -6.41 2.05 -2.54
CA GLY A 45 -5.66 3.01 -1.72
C GLY A 45 -6.05 3.02 -0.23
N ASP A 46 -7.20 2.46 0.12
CA ASP A 46 -7.77 2.39 1.47
C ASP A 46 -7.63 0.98 2.10
N PHE A 47 -6.96 0.04 1.40
CA PHE A 47 -6.78 -1.30 1.94
C PHE A 47 -5.99 -1.25 3.25
N ARG A 48 -6.61 -1.79 4.31
CA ARG A 48 -6.14 -1.62 5.70
C ARG A 48 -4.68 -1.98 5.92
N VAL A 49 -4.17 -3.00 5.23
CA VAL A 49 -2.78 -3.45 5.38
C VAL A 49 -1.79 -2.38 4.93
N PHE A 50 -2.12 -1.63 3.87
CA PHE A 50 -1.27 -0.55 3.38
C PHE A 50 -1.29 0.60 4.38
N VAL A 51 -2.48 1.04 4.79
CA VAL A 51 -2.71 2.14 5.73
C VAL A 51 -2.07 1.87 7.10
N ASP A 52 -2.16 0.64 7.61
CA ASP A 52 -1.56 0.25 8.88
C ASP A 52 -0.03 0.31 8.82
N MET A 53 0.57 -0.14 7.72
CA MET A 53 2.01 -0.07 7.54
C MET A 53 2.50 1.37 7.36
N GLU A 54 1.78 2.18 6.57
CA GLU A 54 2.04 3.63 6.45
C GLU A 54 2.03 4.30 7.83
N SER A 55 0.99 4.07 8.62
CA SER A 55 0.83 4.64 9.96
C SER A 55 1.97 4.21 10.90
N SER A 56 2.31 2.92 10.91
CA SER A 56 3.40 2.39 11.74
C SER A 56 4.76 3.03 11.42
N TRP A 57 5.07 3.21 10.13
CA TRP A 57 6.33 3.84 9.71
C TRP A 57 6.38 5.34 10.00
N VAL A 58 5.26 6.05 9.80
CA VAL A 58 5.15 7.47 10.16
C VAL A 58 5.45 7.67 11.64
N GLU A 59 4.82 6.89 12.52
CA GLU A 59 5.03 7.02 13.96
C GLU A 59 6.46 6.66 14.37
N LYS A 60 7.04 5.61 13.77
CA LYS A 60 8.45 5.25 14.00
C LYS A 60 9.43 6.37 13.62
N LEU A 61 9.23 7.00 12.45
CA LEU A 61 10.11 8.07 11.97
C LEU A 61 9.95 9.36 12.77
N LYS A 62 8.72 9.73 13.15
CA LYS A 62 8.47 10.87 14.05
C LYS A 62 9.14 10.67 15.42
N ALA A 63 9.02 9.48 16.01
CA ALA A 63 9.71 9.14 17.25
C ALA A 63 11.24 9.23 17.12
N GLY A 64 11.77 8.96 15.92
CA GLY A 64 13.17 9.16 15.55
C GLY A 64 13.58 10.61 15.24
N GLY A 65 12.67 11.58 15.35
CA GLY A 65 12.94 13.00 15.12
C GLY A 65 12.89 13.45 13.65
N VAL A 66 12.37 12.62 12.74
CA VAL A 66 12.22 12.99 11.32
C VAL A 66 11.03 13.95 11.16
N PRO A 67 11.22 15.17 10.63
CA PRO A 67 10.11 16.09 10.40
C PRO A 67 9.29 15.67 9.18
N ASN A 68 7.96 15.70 9.31
CA ASN A 68 6.99 15.52 8.22
C ASN A 68 7.20 14.28 7.30
N PRO A 69 7.33 13.05 7.83
CA PRO A 69 7.65 11.87 7.01
C PRO A 69 6.46 11.35 6.15
N CYS A 70 5.25 11.86 6.36
CA CYS A 70 4.00 11.27 5.84
C CYS A 70 3.99 11.02 4.31
N ALA A 71 4.36 12.01 3.50
CA ALA A 71 4.32 11.87 2.03
C ALA A 71 5.31 10.79 1.53
N VAL A 72 6.53 10.80 2.06
CA VAL A 72 7.59 9.86 1.67
C VAL A 72 7.25 8.44 2.16
N VAL A 73 6.67 8.30 3.35
CA VAL A 73 6.21 7.00 3.85
C VAL A 73 5.15 6.40 2.96
N LYS A 74 4.13 7.18 2.63
CA LYS A 74 3.04 6.75 1.75
C LYS A 74 3.56 6.33 0.37
N GLU A 75 4.44 7.14 -0.24
CA GLU A 75 5.07 6.82 -1.53
C GLU A 75 5.80 5.47 -1.48
N VAL A 76 6.74 5.30 -0.54
CA VAL A 76 7.60 4.11 -0.48
C VAL A 76 6.80 2.85 -0.10
N VAL A 77 5.88 2.94 0.86
CA VAL A 77 5.07 1.78 1.26
C VAL A 77 4.21 1.31 0.08
N ARG A 78 3.55 2.24 -0.62
CA ARG A 78 2.71 1.91 -1.78
C ARG A 78 3.52 1.34 -2.92
N GLU A 79 4.68 1.92 -3.22
CA GLU A 79 5.60 1.41 -4.25
C GLU A 79 5.93 -0.08 -4.01
N TRP A 80 6.26 -0.49 -2.78
CA TRP A 80 6.62 -1.88 -2.51
C TRP A 80 5.44 -2.85 -2.52
N PHE A 81 4.24 -2.41 -2.17
CA PHE A 81 3.03 -3.23 -2.35
C PHE A 81 2.64 -3.34 -3.82
N GLU A 82 2.79 -2.26 -4.60
CA GLU A 82 2.62 -2.25 -6.05
C GLU A 82 3.57 -3.23 -6.72
N GLN A 83 4.87 -3.22 -6.37
CA GLN A 83 5.83 -4.21 -6.88
C GLN A 83 5.37 -5.66 -6.59
N SER A 84 4.87 -5.93 -5.38
CA SER A 84 4.41 -7.28 -5.00
C SER A 84 3.22 -7.74 -5.85
N LEU A 85 2.29 -6.83 -6.16
CA LEU A 85 1.14 -7.12 -7.03
C LEU A 85 1.58 -7.32 -8.49
N ILE A 86 2.45 -6.44 -9.01
CA ILE A 86 2.97 -6.54 -10.37
C ILE A 86 3.74 -7.85 -10.57
N GLU A 87 4.63 -8.21 -9.66
CA GLU A 87 5.37 -9.49 -9.72
C GLU A 87 4.42 -10.69 -9.73
N SER A 88 3.37 -10.65 -8.91
CA SER A 88 2.35 -11.72 -8.86
C SER A 88 1.61 -11.85 -10.19
N ILE A 89 1.19 -10.72 -10.77
CA ILE A 89 0.48 -10.69 -12.05
C ILE A 89 1.37 -11.20 -13.19
N LEU A 90 2.60 -10.70 -13.29
CA LEU A 90 3.56 -11.12 -14.31
C LEU A 90 3.89 -12.62 -14.18
N GLY A 91 4.04 -13.12 -12.95
CA GLY A 91 4.26 -14.54 -12.67
C GLY A 91 3.12 -15.42 -13.18
N VAL A 92 1.86 -15.02 -12.96
CA VAL A 92 0.70 -15.77 -13.48
C VAL A 92 0.56 -15.62 -14.99
N GLN A 93 0.80 -14.43 -15.56
CA GLN A 93 0.75 -14.21 -17.01
C GLN A 93 1.74 -15.11 -17.77
N GLN A 94 2.88 -15.45 -17.17
CA GLN A 94 3.86 -16.37 -17.76
C GLN A 94 3.32 -17.81 -17.95
N LEU A 95 2.20 -18.16 -17.32
CA LEU A 95 1.55 -19.46 -17.41
C LEU A 95 0.53 -19.56 -18.57
N VAL A 96 0.26 -18.45 -19.26
CA VAL A 96 -0.62 -18.42 -20.44
C VAL A 96 -0.09 -19.38 -21.51
N GLY A 97 -0.98 -20.26 -22.01
CA GLY A 97 -0.64 -21.25 -23.03
C GLY A 97 0.15 -22.45 -22.50
N SER A 98 0.38 -22.55 -21.20
CA SER A 98 0.98 -23.76 -20.60
C SER A 98 0.00 -24.94 -20.64
N LYS A 99 0.55 -26.16 -20.65
CA LYS A 99 -0.23 -27.41 -20.81
C LYS A 99 -1.25 -27.64 -19.69
N GLU A 100 -0.92 -27.23 -18.47
CA GLU A 100 -1.70 -27.54 -17.26
C GLU A 100 -2.52 -26.33 -16.74
N TRP A 101 -2.35 -25.13 -17.32
CA TRP A 101 -3.11 -23.94 -16.93
C TRP A 101 -4.06 -23.51 -18.04
N ASN A 102 -5.35 -23.62 -17.77
CA ASN A 102 -6.40 -23.09 -18.63
C ASN A 102 -6.77 -21.65 -18.21
N ASN A 103 -7.65 -21.01 -18.99
CA ASN A 103 -8.05 -19.63 -18.72
C ASN A 103 -8.72 -19.44 -17.35
N GLN A 104 -9.52 -20.39 -16.88
CA GLN A 104 -10.15 -20.31 -15.56
C GLN A 104 -9.10 -20.29 -14.44
N HIS A 105 -8.08 -21.13 -14.51
CA HIS A 105 -6.98 -21.11 -13.52
C HIS A 105 -6.26 -19.76 -13.50
N LEU A 106 -6.09 -19.12 -14.66
CA LEU A 106 -5.46 -17.81 -14.74
C LEU A 106 -6.36 -16.71 -14.16
N ASP A 107 -7.67 -16.78 -14.42
CA ASP A 107 -8.64 -15.83 -13.87
C ASP A 107 -8.75 -15.98 -12.35
N ASP A 108 -8.80 -17.21 -11.84
CA ASP A 108 -8.82 -17.48 -10.39
C ASP A 108 -7.53 -16.98 -9.71
N ALA A 109 -6.36 -17.20 -10.32
CA ALA A 109 -5.07 -16.76 -9.80
C ALA A 109 -4.84 -15.24 -9.90
N LEU A 110 -5.64 -14.54 -10.70
CA LEU A 110 -5.64 -13.08 -10.84
C LEU A 110 -6.88 -12.41 -10.23
N SER A 111 -7.71 -13.19 -9.52
CA SER A 111 -8.87 -12.69 -8.79
C SER A 111 -8.48 -11.69 -7.71
N GLU A 112 -9.44 -10.87 -7.30
CA GLU A 112 -9.23 -9.90 -6.22
C GLU A 112 -8.82 -10.57 -4.91
N GLU A 113 -9.37 -11.75 -4.60
CA GLU A 113 -8.98 -12.57 -3.45
C GLU A 113 -7.53 -13.03 -3.55
N ALA A 114 -7.11 -13.52 -4.72
CA ALA A 114 -5.74 -13.97 -4.94
C ALA A 114 -4.73 -12.81 -4.83
N LEU A 115 -5.05 -11.66 -5.45
CA LEU A 115 -4.22 -10.45 -5.35
C LEU A 115 -4.18 -9.90 -3.91
N THR A 116 -5.28 -10.02 -3.18
CA THR A 116 -5.32 -9.70 -1.75
C THR A 116 -4.41 -10.62 -0.96
N ALA A 117 -4.48 -11.93 -1.18
CA ALA A 117 -3.59 -12.90 -0.53
C ALA A 117 -2.11 -12.65 -0.86
N ALA A 118 -1.79 -12.25 -2.10
CA ALA A 118 -0.43 -11.98 -2.56
C ALA A 118 0.27 -10.86 -1.79
N VAL A 119 -0.46 -9.88 -1.26
CA VAL A 119 0.10 -8.77 -0.48
C VAL A 119 0.11 -9.01 1.04
N MET A 120 -0.47 -10.11 1.52
CA MET A 120 -0.48 -10.43 2.95
C MET A 120 0.90 -10.78 3.55
N PRO A 121 1.88 -11.33 2.81
CA PRO A 121 3.25 -11.51 3.29
C PRO A 121 3.98 -10.18 3.56
N ARG A 122 3.84 -9.65 4.78
CA ARG A 122 4.37 -8.32 5.14
C ARG A 122 5.87 -8.27 5.43
N TYR A 123 6.52 -9.40 5.73
CA TYR A 123 7.92 -9.40 6.17
C TYR A 123 8.88 -8.87 5.10
N HIS A 124 8.73 -9.33 3.86
CA HIS A 124 9.61 -8.92 2.75
C HIS A 124 9.37 -7.47 2.35
N VAL A 125 8.10 -7.07 2.22
CA VAL A 125 7.70 -5.67 1.97
C VAL A 125 8.28 -4.76 3.03
N ASN A 126 8.08 -5.08 4.32
CA ASN A 126 8.57 -4.25 5.42
C ASN A 126 10.10 -4.13 5.44
N ASN A 127 10.83 -5.19 5.09
CA ASN A 127 12.29 -5.14 4.97
C ASN A 127 12.75 -4.25 3.81
N SER A 128 12.05 -4.29 2.68
CA SER A 128 12.33 -3.41 1.55
C SER A 128 12.02 -1.94 1.87
N VAL A 129 10.86 -1.67 2.48
CA VAL A 129 10.51 -0.33 3.00
C VAL A 129 11.57 0.17 3.96
N ARG A 130 12.00 -0.65 4.94
CA ARG A 130 13.07 -0.27 5.88
C ARG A 130 14.35 0.15 5.17
N ARG A 131 14.78 -0.60 4.16
CA ARG A 131 15.98 -0.26 3.38
C ARG A 131 15.80 1.07 2.64
N ALA A 132 14.66 1.26 1.98
CA ALA A 132 14.34 2.50 1.27
C ALA A 132 14.29 3.72 2.23
N MET A 133 13.66 3.57 3.40
CA MET A 133 13.66 4.58 4.45
C MET A 133 15.06 4.89 4.96
N GLY A 134 15.89 3.87 5.16
CA GLY A 134 17.29 4.05 5.55
C GLY A 134 18.11 4.87 4.55
N THR A 135 17.80 4.74 3.25
CA THR A 135 18.39 5.58 2.20
C THR A 135 17.84 7.00 2.22
N LYS A 136 16.52 7.19 2.41
CA LYS A 136 15.87 8.52 2.38
C LYS A 136 16.13 9.36 3.65
N PHE A 137 16.24 8.73 4.82
CA PHE A 137 16.32 9.42 6.12
C PHE A 137 17.57 9.07 6.97
N GLY A 138 18.41 8.13 6.54
CA GLY A 138 19.62 7.71 7.24
C GLY A 138 19.48 6.42 8.06
N LYS A 139 20.62 5.83 8.49
CA LYS A 139 20.70 4.46 9.06
C LYS A 139 20.24 4.30 10.53
N ARG A 140 19.29 5.09 11.04
CA ARG A 140 18.90 5.07 12.47
C ARG A 140 17.63 4.26 12.79
N PHE A 141 17.20 3.31 11.96
CA PHE A 141 15.88 2.64 12.09
C PHE A 141 15.87 1.15 11.72
#